data_AF-A0A7J2ZDR5-F1
#
_entry.id   AF-A0A7J2ZDR5-F1
#
_cell.length_a   1.000
_cell.length_b   1.000
_cell.length_c   1.000
_cell.angle_alpha   90.00
_cell.angle_beta   90.00
_cell.angle_gamma   90.00
#
_symmetry.space_group_name_H-M   'P 1'
#
loop_
_entity.id
_entity.type
_entity.pdbx_description
1 polymer ?
#
loop_
_entity_poly.entity_id
_entity_poly.type
_entity_poly.pdbx_seq_one_letter_code
_entity_poly.pdbx_strand_id
1 'polypeptide(L)'
;MPTKLEKLLEVLGDGAWHPVEEVAKALKMPSERFQQVMKFLLDADVIQRNPATNEVKLNQNWKTLMIGKGDEDMENYEKPIRGKVIGTIIVPPQKCVVIQCTQITNLTNTSLELEICVDRKIEEININMV
;
A
#
# COMPACT_ATOMS: atom_id res chain seq x y z
N MET A 1 -6.41 18.55 14.84
CA MET A 1 -5.00 18.79 14.43
C MET A 1 -4.35 17.44 14.18
N PRO A 2 -3.71 17.21 13.02
CA PRO A 2 -3.07 15.93 12.75
C PRO A 2 -1.93 15.69 13.74
N THR A 3 -1.93 14.50 14.33
CA THR A 3 -0.88 14.01 15.20
C THR A 3 0.44 13.88 14.43
N LYS A 4 1.56 13.78 15.15
CA LYS A 4 2.88 13.64 14.51
C LYS A 4 3.00 12.36 13.69
N LEU A 5 2.29 11.29 14.08
CA LEU A 5 2.24 10.05 13.32
C LEU A 5 1.45 10.24 12.01
N GLU A 6 0.33 10.94 12.05
CA GLU A 6 -0.46 11.23 10.85
C GLU A 6 0.32 12.07 9.84
N LYS A 7 1.05 13.09 10.32
CA LYS A 7 1.95 13.88 9.46
C LYS A 7 3.07 13.04 8.85
N LEU A 8 3.62 12.08 9.59
CA LEU A 8 4.64 11.17 9.07
C LEU A 8 4.05 10.30 7.95
N LEU A 9 2.85 9.74 8.18
CA LEU A 9 2.16 8.92 7.20
C LEU A 9 1.76 9.73 5.96
N GLU A 10 1.36 10.99 6.12
CA GLU A 10 1.10 11.91 5.00
C GLU A 10 2.35 12.15 4.15
N VAL A 11 3.49 12.43 4.79
CA VAL A 11 4.77 12.65 4.09
C VAL A 11 5.24 11.40 3.34
N LEU A 12 5.07 10.21 3.93
CA LEU A 12 5.51 8.94 3.32
C LEU A 12 4.42 8.24 2.49
N GLY A 13 3.21 8.82 2.43
CA GLY A 13 2.01 8.21 1.87
C GLY A 13 2.00 8.14 0.35
N ASP A 14 2.83 8.96 -0.31
CA ASP A 14 3.08 8.89 -1.75
C ASP A 14 3.81 7.58 -2.15
N GLY A 15 4.42 6.89 -1.18
CA GLY A 15 5.21 5.70 -1.40
C GLY A 15 6.49 5.93 -2.19
N ALA A 16 7.00 7.17 -2.21
CA ALA A 16 8.32 7.51 -2.72
C ALA A 16 9.39 7.31 -1.64
N TRP A 17 10.66 7.42 -2.04
CA TRP A 17 11.79 7.48 -1.11
C TRP A 17 12.00 8.92 -0.69
N HIS A 18 12.05 9.17 0.62
CA HIS A 18 12.23 10.50 1.19
C HIS A 18 13.50 10.54 2.03
N PRO A 19 14.36 11.56 1.88
CA PRO A 19 15.51 11.73 2.76
C PRO A 19 15.09 11.85 4.22
N VAL A 20 15.78 11.13 5.11
CA VAL A 20 15.49 11.13 6.56
C VAL A 20 15.49 12.55 7.16
N GLU A 21 16.36 13.44 6.65
CA GLU A 21 16.45 14.83 7.11
C GLU A 21 15.24 15.69 6.72
N GLU A 22 14.69 15.49 5.52
CA GLU A 22 13.49 16.19 5.04
C GLU A 22 12.29 15.82 5.91
N VAL A 23 12.14 14.52 6.20
CA VAL A 23 11.08 13.99 7.06
C VAL A 23 11.21 14.51 8.50
N ALA A 24 12.43 14.56 9.05
CA ALA A 24 12.68 15.11 10.38
C ALA A 24 12.30 16.60 10.48
N LYS A 25 12.66 17.39 9.46
CA LYS A 25 12.29 18.82 9.35
C LYS A 25 10.78 19.01 9.27
N ALA A 26 10.10 18.22 8.44
CA ALA A 26 8.64 18.26 8.30
C ALA A 26 7.91 17.98 9.62
N LEU A 27 8.44 17.06 10.43
CA LEU A 27 7.87 16.67 11.72
C LEU A 27 8.23 17.61 12.88
N LYS A 28 9.17 18.55 12.67
CA LYS A 28 9.70 19.47 13.69
C LYS A 28 10.05 18.74 14.99
N MET A 29 10.70 17.58 14.90
CA MET A 29 11.10 16.77 16.05
C MET A 29 12.60 16.86 16.31
N PRO A 30 13.04 16.77 17.58
CA PRO A 30 14.44 16.56 17.90
C PRO A 30 14.95 15.27 17.25
N SER A 31 16.14 15.33 16.64
CA SER A 31 16.73 14.22 15.89
C SER A 31 16.80 12.93 16.69
N GLU A 32 17.09 13.02 17.99
CA GLU A 32 17.20 11.86 18.89
C GLU A 32 15.86 11.10 19.04
N ARG A 33 14.76 11.84 19.25
CA ARG A 33 13.41 11.24 19.32
C ARG A 33 12.95 10.73 17.96
N PHE A 34 13.32 11.41 16.88
CA PHE A 34 12.98 10.94 15.54
C PHE A 34 13.67 9.61 15.19
N GLN A 35 14.94 9.45 15.55
CA GLN A 35 15.67 8.19 15.35
C GLN A 35 15.05 7.03 16.14
N GLN A 36 14.60 7.28 17.38
CA GLN A 36 13.90 6.26 18.18
C GLN A 36 12.58 5.82 17.53
N VAL A 37 11.79 6.78 17.03
CA VAL A 37 10.54 6.49 16.33
C VAL A 37 10.80 5.77 15.01
N MET A 38 11.83 6.17 14.26
CA MET A 38 12.24 5.49 13.02
C MET A 38 12.68 4.06 13.27
N LYS A 39 13.46 3.82 14.33
CA LYS A 39 13.86 2.47 14.71
C LYS A 39 12.64 1.61 15.05
N PHE A 40 11.71 2.14 15.85
CA PHE A 40 10.47 1.43 16.19
C PHE A 40 9.64 1.09 14.94
N LEU A 41 9.51 2.03 14.01
CA LEU A 41 8.74 1.82 12.78
C LEU A 41 9.44 0.88 11.77
N LEU A 42 10.77 0.84 11.78
CA LEU A 42 11.55 -0.16 11.05
C LEU A 42 11.36 -1.56 11.65
N ASP A 43 11.46 -1.68 12.98
CA ASP A 43 11.29 -2.95 13.70
C ASP A 43 9.84 -3.49 13.55
N ALA A 44 8.85 -2.59 13.44
CA ALA A 44 7.45 -2.93 13.19
C ALA A 44 7.12 -3.16 11.69
N ASP A 45 8.12 -3.15 10.80
CA ASP A 45 7.98 -3.29 9.34
C ASP A 45 6.99 -2.29 8.69
N VAL A 46 6.79 -1.13 9.32
CA VAL A 46 5.92 -0.05 8.82
C VAL A 46 6.64 0.73 7.72
N ILE A 47 7.95 0.94 7.88
CA ILE A 47 8.78 1.69 6.95
C ILE A 47 9.99 0.87 6.50
N GLN A 48 10.52 1.22 5.33
CA GLN A 48 11.77 0.70 4.80
C GLN A 48 12.80 1.82 4.79
N ARG A 49 14.06 1.49 5.05
CA ARG A 49 15.19 2.42 4.98
C ARG A 49 16.20 1.93 3.96
N ASN A 50 16.67 2.82 3.10
CA ASN A 50 17.80 2.57 2.22
C ASN A 50 19.09 3.06 2.92
N PRO A 51 19.98 2.15 3.38
CA PRO A 51 21.21 2.54 4.05
C PRO A 51 22.22 3.23 3.11
N ALA A 52 22.11 3.03 1.79
CA ALA A 52 23.03 3.62 0.82
C ALA A 52 22.75 5.11 0.54
N THR A 53 21.50 5.52 0.56
CA THR A 53 21.06 6.90 0.26
C THR A 53 20.52 7.64 1.48
N ASN A 54 20.38 6.95 2.62
CA ASN A 54 19.77 7.47 3.85
C ASN A 54 18.34 8.00 3.65
N GLU A 55 17.56 7.26 2.86
CA GLU A 55 16.17 7.55 2.55
C GLU A 55 15.23 6.55 3.27
N VAL A 56 14.00 6.98 3.49
CA VAL A 56 12.93 6.20 4.10
C VAL A 56 11.69 6.21 3.23
N LYS A 57 10.94 5.11 3.29
CA LYS A 57 9.71 4.92 2.51
C LYS A 57 8.70 4.11 3.30
N LEU A 58 7.41 4.36 3.11
CA LEU A 58 6.35 3.51 3.68
C LEU A 58 6.34 2.13 3.01
N ASN A 59 6.29 1.07 3.82
CA ASN A 59 6.18 -0.29 3.30
C ASN A 59 4.81 -0.48 2.60
N GLN A 60 4.78 -1.22 1.49
CA GLN A 60 3.58 -1.42 0.68
C GLN A 60 2.42 -2.04 1.47
N ASN A 61 2.72 -2.91 2.43
CA ASN A 61 1.71 -3.56 3.27
C ASN A 61 0.87 -2.56 4.08
N TRP A 62 1.39 -1.36 4.30
CA TRP A 62 0.75 -0.29 5.07
C TRP A 62 0.14 0.81 4.21
N LYS A 63 0.27 0.74 2.88
CA LYS A 63 -0.38 1.69 1.96
C LYS A 63 -1.90 1.65 2.04
N THR A 64 -2.47 0.51 2.44
CA THR A 64 -3.91 0.32 2.66
C THR A 64 -4.46 1.22 3.76
N LEU A 65 -3.66 1.60 4.76
CA LEU A 65 -4.06 2.55 5.81
C LEU A 65 -4.37 3.95 5.27
N MET A 66 -3.81 4.32 4.11
CA MET A 66 -3.98 5.64 3.52
C MET A 66 -5.18 5.71 2.56
N ILE A 67 -5.83 4.58 2.26
CA ILE A 67 -6.95 4.52 1.32
C ILE A 67 -8.21 5.18 1.91
N GLY A 68 -8.37 5.21 3.24
CA GLY A 68 -9.54 5.79 3.91
C GLY A 68 -9.46 7.28 4.27
N LYS A 69 -8.38 7.99 3.92
CA LYS A 69 -8.16 9.39 4.33
C LYS A 69 -8.42 10.45 3.25
N GLY A 70 -8.91 10.04 2.07
CA GLY A 70 -8.88 10.87 0.86
C GLY A 70 -10.20 11.09 0.13
N ASP A 71 -11.36 10.80 0.74
CA ASP A 71 -12.66 10.90 0.04
C ASP A 71 -13.51 12.11 0.43
N GLU A 72 -13.08 12.96 1.36
CA GLU A 72 -13.89 14.15 1.73
C GLU A 72 -13.36 15.50 1.21
N ASP A 73 -12.07 15.66 0.85
CA ASP A 73 -11.51 17.01 0.57
C ASP A 73 -10.53 17.09 -0.63
N MET A 74 -10.82 16.49 -1.79
CA MET A 74 -9.93 16.64 -2.95
C MET A 74 -10.64 16.72 -4.31
N GLU A 75 -11.33 17.85 -4.55
CA GLU A 75 -11.99 18.17 -5.82
C GLU A 75 -11.07 18.75 -6.92
N ASN A 76 -9.77 18.99 -6.71
CA ASN A 76 -9.01 19.75 -7.71
C ASN A 76 -7.53 19.40 -7.90
N TYR A 77 -7.19 18.12 -7.85
CA TYR A 77 -5.95 17.66 -8.47
C TYR A 77 -6.32 16.60 -9.50
N GLU A 78 -5.85 16.78 -10.75
CA GLU A 78 -5.83 15.76 -11.79
C GLU A 78 -5.03 14.56 -11.25
N LYS A 79 -5.71 13.70 -10.47
CA LYS A 79 -5.18 12.44 -9.97
C LYS A 79 -4.64 11.71 -11.20
N PRO A 80 -3.38 11.23 -11.19
CA PRO A 80 -2.88 10.41 -12.29
C PRO A 80 -3.91 9.34 -12.56
N ILE A 81 -4.24 9.13 -13.83
CA ILE A 81 -5.16 8.10 -14.27
C ILE A 81 -4.60 6.79 -13.72
N ARG A 82 -5.08 6.36 -12.54
CA ARG A 82 -4.92 5.00 -12.06
C ARG A 82 -5.73 4.20 -13.08
N GLY A 83 -5.04 3.76 -14.13
CA GLY A 83 -5.64 3.02 -15.22
C GLY A 83 -6.40 1.84 -14.64
N LYS A 84 -7.54 1.51 -15.26
CA LYS A 84 -8.31 0.31 -14.97
C LYS A 84 -7.34 -0.86 -14.80
N VAL A 85 -7.24 -1.42 -13.60
CA VAL A 85 -6.38 -2.58 -13.36
C VAL A 85 -7.21 -3.78 -13.74
N ILE A 86 -6.82 -4.43 -14.84
CA ILE A 86 -7.40 -5.69 -15.30
C ILE A 86 -6.32 -6.75 -15.15
N GLY A 87 -6.63 -7.83 -14.43
CA GLY A 87 -5.74 -8.97 -14.30
C GLY A 87 -6.52 -10.26 -14.31
N THR A 88 -5.97 -11.28 -14.97
CA THR A 88 -6.54 -12.62 -15.00
C THR A 88 -5.65 -13.55 -14.20
N ILE A 89 -6.26 -14.36 -13.32
CA ILE A 89 -5.57 -15.40 -12.56
C ILE A 89 -6.22 -16.74 -12.88
N ILE A 90 -5.41 -17.69 -13.34
CA ILE A 90 -5.87 -19.07 -13.59
C ILE A 90 -5.50 -19.91 -12.36
N VAL A 91 -6.50 -20.50 -11.72
CA VAL A 91 -6.34 -21.44 -10.62
C VAL A 91 -6.69 -22.85 -11.11
N PRO A 92 -5.69 -23.74 -11.30
CA PRO A 92 -5.94 -25.10 -11.78
C PRO A 92 -6.80 -25.93 -10.82
N PRO A 93 -7.39 -27.05 -11.29
CA PRO A 93 -8.20 -27.93 -10.45
C PRO A 93 -7.45 -28.39 -9.20
N GLN A 94 -8.12 -28.37 -8.05
CA GLN A 94 -7.55 -28.82 -6.77
C GLN A 94 -6.26 -28.07 -6.38
N LYS A 95 -6.02 -26.88 -6.93
CA LYS A 95 -4.89 -26.02 -6.59
C LYS A 95 -5.33 -24.76 -5.85
N CYS A 96 -4.34 -24.10 -5.28
CA CYS A 96 -4.51 -22.93 -4.45
C CYS A 96 -3.59 -21.82 -4.94
N VAL A 97 -4.09 -20.59 -4.90
CA VAL A 97 -3.30 -19.36 -5.04
C VAL A 97 -3.45 -18.53 -3.77
N VAL A 98 -2.35 -17.94 -3.33
CA VAL A 98 -2.33 -17.00 -2.20
C VAL A 98 -2.04 -15.63 -2.76
N ILE A 99 -2.95 -14.69 -2.53
CA ILE A 99 -2.83 -13.29 -2.93
C ILE A 99 -2.91 -12.47 -1.65
N GLN A 100 -1.79 -11.86 -1.25
CA GLN A 100 -1.64 -11.20 0.06
C GLN A 100 -2.01 -12.17 1.21
N CYS A 101 -2.95 -11.79 2.08
CA CYS A 101 -3.43 -12.62 3.19
C CYS A 101 -4.69 -13.45 2.83
N THR A 102 -5.03 -13.53 1.54
CA THR A 102 -6.22 -14.24 1.06
C THR A 102 -5.82 -15.51 0.30
N GLN A 103 -6.33 -16.65 0.76
CA GLN A 103 -6.12 -17.94 0.13
C GLN A 103 -7.34 -18.32 -0.73
N ILE A 104 -7.13 -18.54 -2.02
CA ILE A 104 -8.17 -18.97 -2.96
C ILE A 104 -7.86 -20.40 -3.38
N THR A 105 -8.73 -21.34 -3.01
CA THR A 105 -8.57 -22.76 -3.34
C THR A 105 -9.63 -23.18 -4.34
N ASN A 106 -9.21 -23.67 -5.49
CA ASN A 106 -10.11 -24.26 -6.47
C ASN A 106 -10.46 -25.69 -6.03
N LEU A 107 -11.68 -25.87 -5.55
CA LEU A 107 -12.23 -27.17 -5.12
C LEU A 107 -12.92 -27.93 -6.25
N THR A 108 -12.98 -27.37 -7.47
CA THR A 108 -13.61 -28.01 -8.62
C THR A 108 -12.63 -28.90 -9.37
N ASN A 109 -13.15 -29.64 -10.36
CA ASN A 109 -12.36 -30.48 -11.25
C ASN A 109 -12.00 -29.77 -12.56
N THR A 110 -12.29 -28.47 -12.67
CA THR A 110 -12.04 -27.63 -13.85
C THR A 110 -11.15 -26.45 -13.46
N SER A 111 -10.51 -25.80 -14.42
CA SER A 111 -9.73 -24.61 -14.10
C SER A 111 -10.69 -23.46 -13.80
N LEU A 112 -10.33 -22.61 -12.84
CA LEU A 112 -11.04 -21.37 -12.59
C LEU A 112 -10.23 -20.22 -13.15
N GLU A 113 -10.90 -19.33 -13.87
CA GLU A 113 -10.39 -18.05 -14.32
C GLU A 113 -11.00 -16.96 -13.45
N LEU A 114 -10.15 -16.22 -12.73
CA LEU A 114 -10.53 -15.08 -11.93
C LEU A 114 -10.12 -13.81 -12.68
N GLU A 115 -11.10 -13.08 -13.20
CA GLU A 115 -10.87 -11.78 -13.82
C GLU A 115 -11.10 -10.69 -12.77
N ILE A 116 -10.04 -9.98 -12.42
CA ILE A 116 -10.03 -8.92 -11.42
C ILE A 116 -10.08 -7.58 -12.15
N CYS A 117 -11.12 -6.81 -11.89
CA CYS A 117 -11.28 -5.45 -12.38
C CYS A 117 -11.36 -4.48 -11.21
N VAL A 118 -10.38 -3.57 -11.11
CA VAL A 118 -10.36 -2.51 -10.10
C VAL A 118 -10.32 -1.15 -10.77
N ASP A 119 -11.36 -0.36 -10.53
CA ASP A 119 -11.40 1.07 -10.83
C ASP A 119 -11.81 1.90 -9.59
N ARG A 120 -12.06 3.21 -9.73
CA ARG A 120 -12.40 4.08 -8.58
C ARG A 120 -13.79 3.83 -7.98
N LYS A 121 -14.67 3.14 -8.69
CA LYS A 121 -16.08 2.97 -8.35
C LYS A 121 -16.44 1.52 -8.06
N ILE A 122 -15.73 0.58 -8.68
CA ILE A 122 -16.06 -0.83 -8.66
C ILE A 122 -14.78 -1.64 -8.46
N GLU A 123 -14.84 -2.52 -7.46
CA GLU A 123 -13.91 -3.62 -7.26
C GLU A 123 -14.69 -4.91 -7.55
N GLU A 124 -14.39 -5.57 -8.66
CA GLU A 124 -15.11 -6.76 -9.11
C GLU A 124 -14.13 -7.92 -9.37
N ILE A 125 -14.59 -9.12 -9.03
CA ILE A 125 -13.93 -10.38 -9.39
C ILE A 125 -14.97 -11.23 -10.11
N ASN A 126 -14.76 -11.47 -11.41
CA ASN A 126 -15.56 -12.40 -12.18
C ASN A 126 -14.90 -13.79 -12.14
N ILE A 127 -15.71 -14.82 -11.93
CA ILE A 127 -15.24 -16.21 -11.82
C ILE A 127 -15.84 -17.01 -12.97
N ASN A 128 -14.97 -17.45 -13.87
CA ASN A 128 -15.34 -18.28 -15.01
C ASN A 128 -14.73 -19.68 -14.87
N MET A 129 -15.43 -20.69 -15.40
CA MET A 129 -14.89 -22.04 -15.53
C MET A 129 -14.28 -22.20 -16.92
N VAL A 130 -13.07 -22.74 -16.99
CA VAL A 130 -12.32 -22.96 -18.24
C VAL A 130 -11.85 -24.41 -18.35
#